data_AF-A0AAV4W7L5-F1
#
_entry.id   AF-A0AAV4W7L5-F1
#
_cell.length_a   1.000
_cell.length_b   1.000
_cell.length_c   1.000
_cell.angle_alpha   90.00
_cell.angle_beta   90.00
_cell.angle_gamma   90.00
#
_symmetry.space_group_name_H-M   'P 1'
#
loop_
_entity.id
_entity.type
_entity.pdbx_description
1 polymer ?
#
loop_
_entity_poly.entity_id
_entity_poly.type
_entity_poly.pdbx_seq_one_letter_code
_entity_poly.pdbx_strand_id
1 'polypeptide(L)'
;MTLKTLDEDLRNKTSMAHSNLRRMKATMPHSTGWNEGRCFYEPTDFYVGNVIYVRNTPYLLLEADEYTYDYLEQHCEKFPHSNIKKITGEFTEWVPDKCEELKNGFEKYDPEKTGYINFDQFMEVLYEEMPNEIKLQYPEHAVRTVGRWYAEEKYTGLCFHEMRRKVQTELFRKKFYDFEDLKLALQIHDKEKSGYLDPDRVYYVMRTTKSLEINRDVLKSFLYK
;
A
#
# COMPACT_ATOMS: atom_id res chain seq x y z
N MET A 1 -4.02 3.12 -0.02
CA MET A 1 -5.07 2.07 -0.14
C MET A 1 -5.70 2.07 -1.54
N THR A 2 -5.75 0.92 -2.19
CA THR A 2 -6.27 0.70 -3.55
C THR A 2 -7.73 0.21 -3.49
N LEU A 3 -8.61 0.81 -4.30
CA LEU A 3 -10.05 0.52 -4.33
C LEU A 3 -10.45 -0.12 -5.66
N LYS A 4 -11.37 -1.09 -5.63
CA LYS A 4 -12.02 -1.64 -6.83
C LYS A 4 -13.54 -1.58 -6.72
N THR A 5 -14.19 -0.98 -7.72
CA THR A 5 -15.67 -0.95 -7.82
C THR A 5 -16.21 -2.36 -8.08
N LEU A 6 -17.20 -2.78 -7.30
CA LEU A 6 -17.86 -4.07 -7.51
C LEU A 6 -19.01 -4.00 -8.53
N ASP A 7 -19.50 -2.80 -8.83
CA ASP A 7 -20.60 -2.53 -9.76
C ASP A 7 -20.21 -2.79 -11.25
N GLU A 8 -20.91 -3.70 -11.93
CA GLU A 8 -20.57 -4.18 -13.28
C GLU A 8 -20.72 -3.09 -14.35
N ASP A 9 -21.70 -2.19 -14.21
CA ASP A 9 -21.95 -1.08 -15.14
C ASP A 9 -20.86 0.00 -15.10
N LEU A 10 -20.10 0.05 -14.00
CA LEU A 10 -18.95 0.93 -13.82
C LEU A 10 -17.61 0.26 -14.19
N ARG A 11 -17.54 -1.08 -14.23
CA ARG A 11 -16.31 -1.81 -14.65
C ARG A 11 -15.99 -1.61 -16.14
N ASN A 12 -17.01 -1.48 -16.98
CA ASN A 12 -16.85 -1.38 -18.44
C ASN A 12 -16.65 0.05 -18.96
N LYS A 13 -16.73 1.06 -18.10
CA LYS A 13 -16.35 2.42 -18.48
C LYS A 13 -14.84 2.51 -18.34
N THR A 14 -14.16 2.71 -19.47
CA THR A 14 -12.71 2.99 -19.54
C THR A 14 -12.31 3.99 -18.46
N SER A 15 -11.07 3.88 -17.99
CA SER A 15 -10.41 4.64 -16.90
C SER A 15 -10.64 6.16 -16.86
N MET A 16 -11.29 6.74 -17.88
CA MET A 16 -11.68 8.14 -18.00
C MET A 16 -13.03 8.50 -17.34
N ALA A 17 -13.81 7.54 -16.83
CA ALA A 17 -15.14 7.79 -16.24
C ALA A 17 -15.22 7.68 -14.71
N HIS A 18 -14.08 7.59 -14.00
CA HIS A 18 -14.12 7.77 -12.55
C HIS A 18 -14.47 9.23 -12.28
N SER A 19 -15.72 9.50 -11.88
CA SER A 19 -16.09 10.81 -11.35
C SER A 19 -15.13 11.10 -10.20
N ASN A 20 -14.24 12.09 -10.38
CA ASN A 20 -13.26 12.47 -9.36
C ASN A 20 -14.00 12.74 -8.03
N LEU A 21 -13.94 11.77 -7.11
CA LEU A 21 -14.53 11.91 -5.79
C LEU A 21 -13.75 13.01 -5.07
N ARG A 22 -14.42 14.12 -4.80
CA ARG A 22 -13.88 15.17 -3.93
C ARG A 22 -13.94 14.69 -2.49
N ARG A 23 -13.01 15.18 -1.66
CA ARG A 23 -12.97 14.86 -0.23
C ARG A 23 -14.35 15.11 0.40
N MET A 24 -14.92 14.07 1.00
CA MET A 24 -16.21 14.11 1.67
C MET A 24 -16.23 13.12 2.83
N LYS A 25 -17.17 13.28 3.77
CA LYS A 25 -17.46 12.24 4.75
C LYS A 25 -18.35 11.19 4.11
N ALA A 26 -17.96 9.92 4.15
CA ALA A 26 -18.74 8.81 3.63
C ALA A 26 -19.61 8.22 4.75
N THR A 27 -20.91 8.06 4.47
CA THR A 27 -21.89 7.48 5.39
C THR A 27 -22.03 5.98 5.14
N MET A 28 -22.19 5.21 6.21
CA MET A 28 -22.45 3.77 6.12
C MET A 28 -23.82 3.48 5.47
N PRO A 29 -23.98 2.35 4.75
CA PRO A 29 -25.21 2.01 4.03
C PRO A 29 -26.42 1.78 4.94
N HIS A 30 -26.20 1.43 6.21
CA HIS A 30 -27.24 1.24 7.23
C HIS A 30 -27.71 2.55 7.90
N SER A 31 -27.34 3.71 7.33
CA SER A 31 -27.85 5.01 7.76
C SER A 31 -29.33 5.13 7.38
N THR A 32 -30.24 4.78 8.28
CA THR A 32 -31.68 5.08 8.18
C THR A 32 -31.97 6.55 8.51
N GLY A 33 -33.18 7.04 8.18
CA GLY A 33 -33.59 8.43 8.43
C GLY A 33 -33.41 8.95 9.86
N TRP A 34 -33.32 8.05 10.86
CA TRP A 34 -33.16 8.40 12.28
C TRP A 34 -31.70 8.59 12.71
N ASN A 35 -30.74 8.00 11.98
CA ASN A 35 -29.30 8.09 12.20
C ASN A 35 -28.55 8.76 11.03
N GLU A 36 -29.29 9.35 10.08
CA GLU A 36 -28.78 10.17 8.98
C GLU A 36 -27.80 11.24 9.51
N GLY A 37 -26.58 11.20 8.96
CA GLY A 37 -25.51 12.14 9.33
C GLY A 37 -24.76 11.82 10.62
N ARG A 38 -24.98 10.65 11.25
CA ARG A 38 -24.22 10.21 12.45
C ARG A 38 -23.41 8.93 12.24
N CYS A 39 -23.71 8.17 11.19
CA CYS A 39 -23.02 6.91 10.88
C CYS A 39 -22.00 7.13 9.76
N PHE A 40 -20.83 7.67 10.11
CA PHE A 40 -19.69 7.78 9.19
C PHE A 40 -18.75 6.60 9.36
N TYR A 41 -18.05 6.25 8.29
CA TYR A 41 -16.93 5.31 8.38
C TYR A 41 -15.84 5.86 9.30
N GLU A 42 -15.34 5.00 10.17
CA GLU A 42 -14.21 5.26 11.04
C GLU A 42 -12.93 4.63 10.48
N PRO A 43 -11.74 5.06 10.90
CA PRO A 43 -10.48 4.45 10.45
C PRO A 43 -10.43 2.92 10.59
N THR A 44 -11.10 2.38 11.61
CA THR A 44 -11.19 0.94 11.87
C THR A 44 -11.95 0.16 10.80
N ASP A 45 -12.79 0.83 10.01
CA ASP A 45 -13.52 0.21 8.91
C ASP A 45 -12.65 0.07 7.65
N PHE A 46 -11.45 0.66 7.61
CA PHE A 46 -10.58 0.64 6.45
C PHE A 46 -9.50 -0.44 6.57
N TYR A 47 -9.88 -1.69 6.32
CA TYR A 47 -8.95 -2.83 6.25
C TYR A 47 -9.10 -3.59 4.93
N VAL A 48 -8.02 -4.25 4.51
CA VAL A 48 -7.96 -5.01 3.25
C VAL A 48 -8.95 -6.19 3.29
N GLY A 49 -9.71 -6.35 2.22
CA GLY A 49 -10.82 -7.29 2.11
C GLY A 49 -12.17 -6.70 2.54
N ASN A 50 -12.23 -5.51 3.16
CA ASN A 50 -13.52 -4.88 3.47
C ASN A 50 -14.19 -4.28 2.24
N VAL A 51 -15.53 -4.19 2.26
CA VAL A 51 -16.32 -3.47 1.27
C VAL A 51 -16.91 -2.22 1.88
N ILE A 52 -16.51 -1.06 1.37
CA ILE A 52 -17.06 0.24 1.77
C ILE A 52 -18.05 0.75 0.72
N TYR A 53 -19.06 1.49 1.14
CA TYR A 53 -20.04 2.08 0.25
C TYR A 53 -19.81 3.58 0.15
N VAL A 54 -19.57 4.07 -1.05
CA VAL A 54 -19.44 5.51 -1.32
C VAL A 54 -20.52 5.89 -2.30
N ARG A 55 -21.47 6.76 -1.88
CA ARG A 55 -22.65 7.15 -2.66
C ARG A 55 -23.46 5.93 -3.16
N ASN A 56 -23.67 4.96 -2.27
CA ASN A 56 -24.36 3.70 -2.55
C ASN A 56 -23.67 2.79 -3.58
N THR A 57 -22.44 3.08 -3.97
CA THR A 57 -21.61 2.21 -4.80
C THR A 57 -20.63 1.43 -3.91
N PRO A 58 -20.57 0.09 -4.00
CA PRO A 58 -19.65 -0.74 -3.24
C PRO A 58 -18.22 -0.72 -3.84
N TYR A 59 -17.23 -0.54 -2.97
CA TYR A 59 -15.80 -0.60 -3.28
C TYR A 59 -15.10 -1.60 -2.36
N LEU A 60 -14.43 -2.57 -2.96
CA LEU A 60 -13.56 -3.50 -2.25
C LEU A 60 -12.19 -2.85 -2.00
N LEU A 61 -11.73 -2.89 -0.75
CA LEU A 61 -10.39 -2.45 -0.35
C LEU A 61 -9.39 -3.58 -0.67
N LEU A 62 -8.64 -3.44 -1.76
CA LEU A 62 -7.77 -4.52 -2.26
C LEU A 62 -6.41 -4.57 -1.56
N GLU A 63 -5.82 -3.41 -1.30
CA GLU A 63 -4.45 -3.35 -0.78
C GLU A 63 -4.21 -2.02 -0.06
N ALA A 64 -3.36 -2.02 0.96
CA ALA A 64 -2.84 -0.82 1.60
C ALA A 64 -1.38 -0.55 1.16
N ASP A 65 -0.93 0.70 1.26
CA ASP A 65 0.48 0.99 1.07
C ASP A 65 1.28 0.62 2.33
N GLU A 66 2.60 0.45 2.19
CA GLU A 66 3.50 0.07 3.28
C GLU A 66 3.36 0.97 4.51
N TYR A 67 3.34 2.28 4.29
CA TYR A 67 3.15 3.25 5.38
C TYR A 67 1.83 3.03 6.13
N THR A 68 0.75 2.70 5.42
CA THR A 68 -0.54 2.39 6.03
C THR A 68 -0.45 1.11 6.87
N TYR A 69 0.16 0.04 6.36
CA TYR A 69 0.33 -1.18 7.16
C TYR A 69 1.15 -0.92 8.43
N ASP A 70 2.30 -0.27 8.29
CA ASP A 70 3.17 0.09 9.43
C ASP A 70 2.39 0.90 10.49
N TYR A 71 1.60 1.87 10.03
CA TYR A 71 0.78 2.68 10.92
C TYR A 71 -0.26 1.85 11.67
N LEU A 72 -0.98 0.96 10.97
CA LEU A 72 -2.03 0.14 11.56
C LEU A 72 -1.45 -0.87 12.57
N GLU A 73 -0.31 -1.48 12.25
CA GLU A 73 0.41 -2.43 13.12
C GLU A 73 0.95 -1.75 14.39
N GLN A 74 1.51 -0.53 14.27
CA GLN A 74 1.94 0.27 15.42
C GLN A 74 0.80 0.68 16.35
N HIS A 75 -0.43 0.80 15.80
CA HIS A 75 -1.63 1.18 16.56
C HIS A 75 -2.59 -0.01 16.71
N CYS A 76 -2.06 -1.22 16.83
CA CYS A 76 -2.83 -2.47 16.87
C CYS A 76 -3.86 -2.58 18.01
N GLU A 77 -3.79 -1.74 19.05
CA GLU A 77 -4.85 -1.62 20.06
C GLU A 77 -6.17 -1.10 19.48
N LYS A 78 -6.09 -0.24 18.46
CA LYS A 78 -7.25 0.32 17.76
C LYS A 78 -7.64 -0.51 16.54
N PHE A 79 -6.68 -1.19 15.93
CA PHE A 79 -6.88 -1.93 14.69
C PHE A 79 -6.70 -3.45 14.93
N PRO A 80 -7.79 -4.17 15.25
CA PRO A 80 -7.70 -5.58 15.63
C PRO A 80 -7.18 -6.48 14.49
N HIS A 81 -7.48 -6.12 13.23
CA HIS A 81 -7.00 -6.85 12.06
C HIS A 81 -5.50 -6.68 11.78
N SER A 82 -4.84 -5.75 12.46
CA SER A 82 -3.38 -5.53 12.38
C SER A 82 -2.68 -5.89 13.70
N ASN A 83 -3.39 -6.57 14.62
CA ASN A 83 -2.86 -6.97 15.92
C ASN A 83 -2.31 -8.39 15.86
N ILE A 84 -1.01 -8.50 15.57
CA ILE A 84 -0.35 -9.79 15.41
C ILE A 84 -0.54 -10.72 16.62
N LYS A 85 -0.52 -10.20 17.85
CA LYS A 85 -0.66 -11.02 19.06
C LYS A 85 -2.05 -11.65 19.15
N LYS A 86 -3.08 -10.87 18.83
CA LYS A 86 -4.46 -11.37 18.81
C LYS A 86 -4.63 -12.40 17.69
N ILE A 87 -4.20 -12.06 16.48
CA ILE A 87 -4.34 -12.91 15.29
C ILE A 87 -3.60 -14.23 15.48
N THR A 88 -2.34 -14.19 15.94
CA THR A 88 -1.56 -15.41 16.18
C THR A 88 -2.15 -16.28 17.28
N GLY A 89 -2.69 -15.70 18.35
CA GLY A 89 -3.39 -16.46 19.39
C GLY A 89 -4.57 -17.26 18.84
N GLU A 90 -5.41 -16.64 18.01
CA GLU A 90 -6.54 -17.33 17.39
C GLU A 90 -6.08 -18.30 16.29
N PHE A 91 -4.97 -17.99 15.58
CA PHE A 91 -4.41 -18.90 14.59
C PHE A 91 -3.82 -20.16 15.21
N THR A 92 -3.23 -20.05 16.41
CA THR A 92 -2.70 -21.23 17.12
C THR A 92 -3.76 -22.25 17.52
N GLU A 93 -5.05 -21.89 17.50
CA GLU A 93 -6.14 -22.81 17.82
C GLU A 93 -6.43 -23.79 16.67
N TRP A 94 -6.37 -23.32 15.41
CA TRP A 94 -6.74 -24.13 14.24
C TRP A 94 -5.55 -24.65 13.43
N VAL A 95 -4.40 -23.97 13.49
CA VAL A 95 -3.19 -24.36 12.76
C VAL A 95 -2.74 -25.79 13.09
N PRO A 96 -2.80 -26.29 14.35
CA PRO A 96 -2.44 -27.68 14.65
C PRO A 96 -3.26 -28.71 13.88
N ASP A 97 -4.56 -28.45 13.69
CA ASP A 97 -5.48 -29.35 12.98
C ASP A 97 -5.20 -29.40 11.47
N LYS A 98 -4.56 -28.35 10.94
CA LYS A 98 -4.19 -28.19 9.52
C LYS A 98 -2.69 -28.19 9.27
N CYS A 99 -1.92 -28.68 10.24
CA CYS A 99 -0.47 -28.57 10.20
C CYS A 99 0.13 -29.38 9.04
N GLU A 100 -0.41 -30.58 8.76
CA GLU A 100 0.06 -31.42 7.65
C GLU A 100 -0.24 -30.78 6.29
N GLU A 101 -1.46 -30.24 6.10
CA GLU A 101 -1.85 -29.58 4.85
C GLU A 101 -1.05 -28.29 4.61
N LEU A 102 -0.88 -27.46 5.64
CA LEU A 102 -0.04 -26.26 5.56
C LEU A 102 1.40 -26.62 5.19
N LYS A 103 1.97 -27.65 5.83
CA LYS A 103 3.32 -28.09 5.54
C LYS A 103 3.46 -28.59 4.11
N ASN A 104 2.52 -29.41 3.63
CA ASN A 104 2.50 -29.88 2.24
C ASN A 104 2.36 -28.72 1.25
N GLY A 105 1.52 -27.72 1.58
CA GLY A 105 1.35 -26.50 0.79
C GLY A 105 2.65 -25.68 0.69
N PHE A 106 3.37 -25.50 1.79
CA PHE A 106 4.65 -24.79 1.78
C PHE A 106 5.76 -25.59 1.07
N GLU A 107 5.85 -26.90 1.29
CA GLU A 107 6.84 -27.77 0.63
C GLU A 107 6.67 -27.81 -0.89
N LYS A 108 5.42 -27.69 -1.38
CA LYS A 108 5.13 -27.57 -2.82
C LYS A 108 5.79 -26.33 -3.44
N TYR A 109 5.85 -25.22 -2.69
CA TYR A 109 6.44 -23.96 -3.15
C TYR A 109 7.92 -23.80 -2.81
N ASP A 110 8.50 -24.66 -1.96
CA ASP A 110 9.93 -24.75 -1.65
C ASP A 110 10.53 -26.13 -2.00
N PRO A 111 10.58 -26.51 -3.29
CA PRO A 111 11.11 -27.81 -3.71
C PRO A 111 12.60 -27.98 -3.39
N GLU A 112 13.33 -26.85 -3.33
CA GLU A 112 14.76 -26.80 -3.00
C GLU A 112 15.03 -26.88 -1.49
N LYS A 113 13.99 -26.84 -0.65
CA LYS A 113 14.08 -26.85 0.82
C LYS A 113 14.99 -25.75 1.36
N THR A 114 14.91 -24.59 0.74
CA THR A 114 15.65 -23.39 1.15
C THR A 114 15.18 -22.85 2.49
N GLY A 115 13.96 -23.20 2.90
CA GLY A 115 13.27 -22.65 4.07
C GLY A 115 12.58 -21.32 3.81
N TYR A 116 12.58 -20.84 2.56
CA TYR A 116 11.97 -19.57 2.16
C TYR A 116 11.00 -19.78 1.01
N ILE A 117 9.89 -19.05 1.05
CA ILE A 117 8.93 -18.95 -0.05
C ILE A 117 8.61 -17.50 -0.35
N ASN A 118 8.03 -17.24 -1.52
CA ASN A 118 7.58 -15.89 -1.85
C ASN A 118 6.43 -15.49 -0.91
N PHE A 119 6.36 -14.20 -0.57
CA PHE A 119 5.27 -13.62 0.20
C PHE A 119 3.89 -13.97 -0.37
N ASP A 120 3.69 -13.84 -1.68
CA ASP A 120 2.38 -14.12 -2.29
C ASP A 120 2.01 -15.61 -2.20
N GLN A 121 3.00 -16.51 -2.27
CA GLN A 121 2.81 -17.95 -2.13
C GLN A 121 2.46 -18.32 -0.68
N PHE A 122 3.14 -17.70 0.30
CA PHE A 122 2.80 -17.88 1.71
C PHE A 122 1.35 -17.48 1.99
N MET A 123 0.94 -16.33 1.45
CA MET A 123 -0.41 -15.80 1.59
C MET A 123 -1.46 -16.73 0.95
N GLU A 124 -1.17 -17.26 -0.23
CA GLU A 124 -2.05 -18.20 -0.93
C GLU A 124 -2.28 -19.47 -0.10
N VAL A 125 -1.21 -20.15 0.32
CA VAL A 125 -1.30 -21.40 1.11
C VAL A 125 -2.05 -21.17 2.42
N LEU A 126 -1.71 -20.10 3.14
CA LEU A 126 -2.33 -19.82 4.43
C LEU A 126 -3.81 -19.49 4.29
N TYR A 127 -4.21 -18.79 3.22
CA TYR A 127 -5.60 -18.48 2.96
C TYR A 127 -6.40 -19.69 2.44
N GLU A 128 -5.79 -20.57 1.65
CA GLU A 128 -6.44 -21.79 1.14
C GLU A 128 -6.82 -22.74 2.28
N GLU A 129 -5.86 -23.04 3.16
CA GLU A 129 -6.01 -24.03 4.24
C GLU A 129 -6.78 -23.51 5.46
N MET A 130 -6.99 -22.19 5.56
CA MET A 130 -7.76 -21.61 6.65
C MET A 130 -9.21 -22.14 6.64
N PRO A 131 -9.80 -22.52 7.80
CA PRO A 131 -11.20 -22.89 7.88
C PRO A 131 -12.14 -21.77 7.45
N ASN A 132 -13.25 -22.10 6.78
CA ASN A 132 -14.18 -21.10 6.25
C ASN A 132 -14.79 -20.24 7.37
N GLU A 133 -15.06 -20.81 8.54
CA GLU A 133 -15.58 -20.09 9.71
C GLU A 133 -14.63 -18.97 10.14
N ILE A 134 -13.32 -19.23 10.03
CA ILE A 134 -12.26 -18.29 10.37
C ILE A 134 -12.08 -17.27 9.26
N LYS A 135 -12.18 -17.64 7.97
CA LYS A 135 -12.17 -16.69 6.84
C LYS A 135 -13.28 -15.63 6.95
N LEU A 136 -14.43 -15.98 7.53
CA LEU A 136 -15.51 -15.00 7.77
C LEU A 136 -15.18 -14.01 8.90
N GLN A 137 -14.40 -14.44 9.90
CA GLN A 137 -14.02 -13.60 11.04
C GLN A 137 -12.76 -12.77 10.76
N TYR A 138 -11.85 -13.33 9.95
CA TYR A 138 -10.55 -12.78 9.63
C TYR A 138 -10.48 -12.35 8.16
N PRO A 139 -10.47 -11.04 7.90
CA PRO A 139 -10.32 -10.54 6.56
C PRO A 139 -8.89 -10.77 6.06
N GLU A 140 -8.70 -10.67 4.75
CA GLU A 140 -7.40 -10.78 4.06
C GLU A 140 -6.31 -9.93 4.72
N HIS A 141 -6.67 -8.77 5.27
CA HIS A 141 -5.76 -7.91 6.03
C HIS A 141 -5.02 -8.65 7.15
N ALA A 142 -5.72 -9.48 7.92
CA ALA A 142 -5.12 -10.19 9.06
C ALA A 142 -4.11 -11.25 8.60
N VAL A 143 -4.43 -11.96 7.51
CA VAL A 143 -3.50 -12.91 6.88
C VAL A 143 -2.25 -12.17 6.40
N ARG A 144 -2.42 -10.97 5.80
CA ARG A 144 -1.29 -10.13 5.38
C ARG A 144 -0.44 -9.66 6.56
N THR A 145 -1.06 -9.28 7.68
CA THR A 145 -0.32 -8.92 8.90
C THR A 145 0.52 -10.09 9.40
N VAL A 146 0.01 -11.33 9.37
CA VAL A 146 0.79 -12.53 9.70
C VAL A 146 1.94 -12.72 8.73
N GLY A 147 1.68 -12.62 7.43
CA GLY A 147 2.71 -12.70 6.40
C GLY A 147 3.82 -11.67 6.60
N ARG A 148 3.44 -10.40 6.87
CA ARG A 148 4.40 -9.30 7.13
C ARG A 148 5.24 -9.55 8.36
N TRP A 149 4.66 -10.11 9.42
CA TRP A 149 5.38 -10.39 10.67
C TRP A 149 6.47 -11.45 10.50
N TYR A 150 6.21 -12.49 9.71
CA TYR A 150 7.19 -13.56 9.43
C TYR A 150 8.06 -13.30 8.20
N ALA A 151 7.73 -12.27 7.41
CA ALA A 151 8.53 -11.88 6.27
C ALA A 151 9.90 -11.37 6.73
N GLU A 152 10.96 -11.93 6.15
CA GLU A 152 12.28 -11.37 6.28
C GLU A 152 12.47 -10.27 5.23
N GLU A 153 12.63 -9.02 5.68
CA GLU A 153 13.03 -7.93 4.78
C GLU A 153 14.49 -8.15 4.35
N LYS A 154 14.67 -8.79 3.20
CA LYS A 154 15.95 -8.70 2.49
C LYS A 154 16.10 -7.27 1.97
N TYR A 155 16.97 -6.49 2.60
CA TYR A 155 17.37 -5.20 2.08
C TYR A 155 18.05 -5.39 0.72
N THR A 156 17.29 -5.21 -0.36
CA THR A 156 17.80 -5.29 -1.74
C THR A 156 18.43 -3.97 -2.21
N GLY A 157 18.63 -3.02 -1.30
CA GLY A 157 18.97 -1.63 -1.63
C GLY A 157 17.73 -0.81 -1.97
N LEU A 158 17.88 0.52 -1.96
CA LEU A 158 16.83 1.42 -2.47
C LEU A 158 16.73 1.26 -3.99
N CYS A 159 15.67 0.60 -4.48
CA CYS A 159 15.45 0.56 -5.91
C CYS A 159 15.06 1.96 -6.43
N PHE A 160 15.30 2.24 -7.73
CA PHE A 160 15.02 3.56 -8.30
C PHE A 160 13.55 3.98 -8.09
N HIS A 161 12.64 3.01 -8.14
CA HIS A 161 11.22 3.23 -7.96
C HIS A 161 10.86 3.70 -6.54
N GLU A 162 11.47 3.13 -5.50
CA GLU A 162 11.32 3.55 -4.11
C GLU A 162 11.90 4.94 -3.87
N MET A 163 13.08 5.22 -4.42
CA MET A 163 13.68 6.56 -4.34
C MET A 163 12.78 7.60 -5.00
N ARG A 164 12.25 7.30 -6.19
CA ARG A 164 11.29 8.16 -6.88
C ARG A 164 10.05 8.41 -6.02
N ARG A 165 9.48 7.37 -5.39
CA ARG A 165 8.31 7.49 -4.50
C ARG A 165 8.62 8.38 -3.28
N LYS A 166 9.79 8.20 -2.64
CA LYS A 166 10.22 9.04 -1.51
C LYS A 166 10.38 10.49 -1.92
N VAL A 167 11.05 10.76 -3.04
CA VAL A 167 11.20 12.10 -3.61
C VAL A 167 9.83 12.72 -3.92
N GLN A 168 8.95 11.98 -4.59
CA GLN A 168 7.61 12.46 -4.96
C GLN A 168 6.76 12.78 -3.72
N THR A 169 6.84 11.95 -2.68
CA THR A 169 6.12 12.16 -1.42
C THR A 169 6.62 13.42 -0.71
N GLU A 170 7.93 13.62 -0.66
CA GLU A 170 8.52 14.83 -0.07
C GLU A 170 8.11 16.09 -0.84
N LEU A 171 8.16 16.05 -2.18
CA LEU A 171 7.70 17.17 -3.02
C LEU A 171 6.22 17.50 -2.80
N PHE A 172 5.37 16.47 -2.70
CA PHE A 172 3.95 16.65 -2.44
C PHE A 172 3.69 17.22 -1.05
N ARG A 173 4.36 16.69 -0.03
CA ARG A 173 4.27 17.18 1.36
C ARG A 173 4.63 18.66 1.46
N LYS A 174 5.63 19.08 0.68
CA LYS A 174 6.11 20.45 0.62
C LYS A 174 5.37 21.33 -0.38
N LYS A 175 4.33 20.80 -1.03
CA LYS A 175 3.50 21.54 -2.01
C LYS A 175 4.34 22.15 -3.13
N PHE A 176 5.34 21.42 -3.60
CA PHE A 176 6.15 21.84 -4.72
C PHE A 176 5.36 21.66 -6.03
N TYR A 177 5.14 22.76 -6.76
CA TYR A 177 4.43 22.76 -8.04
C TYR A 177 5.23 23.43 -9.16
N ASP A 178 6.41 23.97 -8.87
CA ASP A 178 7.25 24.74 -9.80
C ASP A 178 8.07 23.82 -10.72
N PHE A 179 7.43 22.79 -11.27
CA PHE A 179 8.06 21.83 -12.18
C PHE A 179 8.49 22.50 -13.48
N GLU A 180 7.75 23.51 -13.95
CA GLU A 180 8.11 24.28 -15.15
C GLU A 180 9.38 25.12 -14.93
N ASP A 181 9.54 25.75 -13.77
CA ASP A 181 10.76 26.51 -13.45
C ASP A 181 11.97 25.59 -13.29
N LEU A 182 11.77 24.42 -12.65
CA LEU A 182 12.82 23.41 -12.56
C LEU A 182 13.23 22.88 -13.94
N LYS A 183 12.25 22.62 -14.81
CA LYS A 183 12.48 22.17 -16.19
C LYS A 183 13.21 23.25 -16.99
N LEU A 184 12.81 24.52 -16.86
CA LEU A 184 13.48 25.65 -17.50
C LEU A 184 14.93 25.77 -17.02
N ALA A 185 15.17 25.63 -15.71
CA ALA A 185 16.52 25.65 -15.15
C ALA A 185 17.39 24.51 -15.72
N LEU A 186 16.84 23.30 -15.86
CA LEU A 186 17.55 22.18 -16.50
C LEU A 186 17.85 22.47 -17.98
N GLN A 187 16.88 23.02 -18.73
CA GLN A 187 17.06 23.38 -20.14
C GLN A 187 18.12 24.48 -20.35
N ILE A 188 18.19 25.47 -19.44
CA ILE A 188 19.23 26.51 -19.48
C ILE A 188 20.63 25.89 -19.32
N HIS A 189 20.74 24.85 -18.49
CA HIS A 189 22.00 24.16 -18.25
C HIS A 189 22.36 23.14 -19.36
N ASP A 190 21.39 22.67 -20.15
CA ASP A 190 21.59 21.83 -21.35
C ASP A 190 21.82 22.70 -22.60
N LYS A 191 22.99 23.31 -22.67
CA LYS A 191 23.38 24.22 -23.76
C LYS A 191 23.34 23.57 -25.14
N GLU A 192 23.56 22.26 -25.20
CA GLU A 192 23.60 21.47 -26.44
C GLU A 192 22.21 20.98 -26.87
N LYS A 193 21.18 21.16 -26.02
CA LYS A 193 19.82 20.62 -26.21
C LYS A 193 19.82 19.12 -26.49
N SER A 194 20.76 18.43 -25.88
CA SER A 194 20.93 16.99 -26.04
C SER A 194 19.80 16.21 -25.36
N GLY A 195 19.11 16.84 -24.40
CA GLY A 195 18.14 16.20 -23.50
C GLY A 195 18.79 15.48 -22.32
N TYR A 196 20.12 15.51 -22.22
CA TYR A 196 20.89 14.84 -21.18
C TYR A 196 21.79 15.84 -20.44
N LEU A 197 21.95 15.62 -19.14
CA LEU A 197 22.85 16.38 -18.27
C LEU A 197 23.65 15.42 -17.42
N ASP A 198 24.89 15.79 -17.11
CA ASP A 198 25.70 15.02 -16.18
C ASP A 198 25.11 15.08 -14.76
N PRO A 199 25.24 14.01 -13.95
CA PRO A 199 24.65 13.95 -12.62
C PRO A 199 25.06 15.10 -11.69
N ASP A 200 26.30 15.59 -11.79
CA ASP A 200 26.79 16.73 -11.00
C ASP A 200 26.07 18.02 -11.33
N ARG A 201 25.78 18.25 -12.60
CA ARG A 201 25.09 19.42 -13.10
C ARG A 201 23.60 19.35 -12.80
N VAL A 202 22.98 18.16 -12.87
CA VAL A 202 21.61 17.95 -12.39
C VAL A 202 21.52 18.22 -10.88
N TYR A 203 22.48 17.69 -10.10
CA TYR A 203 22.56 17.92 -8.65
C TYR A 203 22.68 19.41 -8.33
N TYR A 204 23.56 20.12 -9.04
CA TYR A 204 23.75 21.56 -8.89
C TYR A 204 22.46 22.33 -9.20
N VAL A 205 21.82 22.08 -10.35
CA VAL A 205 20.58 22.76 -10.74
C VAL A 205 19.49 22.52 -9.69
N MET A 206 19.23 21.27 -9.35
CA MET A 206 18.26 20.89 -8.32
C MET A 206 18.55 21.52 -6.96
N ARG A 207 19.82 21.74 -6.62
CA ARG A 207 20.20 22.38 -5.35
C ARG A 207 20.01 23.90 -5.37
N THR A 208 20.28 24.53 -6.51
CA THR A 208 20.16 25.99 -6.69
C THR A 208 18.73 26.47 -6.89
N THR A 209 17.85 25.58 -7.38
CA THR A 209 16.42 25.86 -7.48
C THR A 209 15.85 26.01 -6.07
N LYS A 210 15.60 27.26 -5.66
CA LYS A 210 15.24 27.66 -4.30
C LYS A 210 13.97 26.98 -3.77
N SER A 211 13.09 26.51 -4.65
CA SER A 211 11.84 25.83 -4.32
C SER A 211 11.99 24.33 -4.05
N LEU A 212 13.12 23.71 -4.41
CA LEU A 212 13.31 22.26 -4.30
C LEU A 212 13.90 21.89 -2.92
N GLU A 213 13.05 21.77 -1.92
CA GLU A 213 13.49 21.45 -0.56
C GLU A 213 13.62 19.92 -0.30
N ILE A 214 14.30 19.17 -1.17
CA ILE A 214 14.54 17.73 -0.97
C ILE A 214 15.80 17.53 -0.10
N ASN A 215 15.81 16.48 0.73
CA ASN A 215 16.98 16.07 1.51
C ASN A 215 18.18 15.73 0.59
N ARG A 216 19.39 16.18 0.97
CA ARG A 216 20.61 16.03 0.16
C ARG A 216 20.98 14.58 -0.09
N ASP A 217 20.82 13.71 0.89
CA ASP A 217 21.22 12.31 0.81
C ASP A 217 20.26 11.55 -0.14
N VAL A 218 18.98 11.90 -0.11
CA VAL A 218 17.96 11.39 -1.04
C VAL A 218 18.22 11.87 -2.47
N LEU A 219 18.63 13.13 -2.66
CA LEU A 219 18.95 13.66 -3.98
C LEU A 219 20.22 13.00 -4.54
N LYS A 220 21.24 12.79 -3.69
CA LYS A 220 22.48 12.12 -4.09
C LYS A 220 22.23 10.66 -4.44
N SER A 221 21.47 9.92 -3.63
CA SER A 221 21.14 8.52 -3.90
C SER A 221 20.35 8.36 -5.20
N PHE A 222 19.54 9.35 -5.56
CA PHE A 222 18.76 9.36 -6.80
C PHE A 222 19.61 9.66 -8.04
N LEU A 223 20.58 10.58 -7.95
CA LEU A 223 21.35 11.06 -9.11
C LEU A 223 22.65 10.29 -9.39
N TYR A 224 23.35 9.84 -8.35
CA TYR A 224 24.70 9.27 -8.45
C TYR A 224 24.71 7.75 -8.33
N LYS A 225 23.76 7.10 -8.98
CA LYS A 225 23.66 5.64 -8.95
C LYS A 225 24.83 4.96 -9.66
#